data_AF-A3V8Z0-F1
#
_entry.id   AF-A3V8Z0-F1
#
_cell.length_a   1.000
_cell.length_b   1.000
_cell.length_c   1.000
_cell.angle_alpha   90.00
_cell.angle_beta   90.00
_cell.angle_gamma   90.00
#
_symmetry.space_group_name_H-M   'P 1'
#
loop_
_entity.id
_entity.type
_entity.pdbx_description
1 polymer ?
#
loop_
_entity_poly.entity_id
_entity_poly.type
_entity_poly.pdbx_seq_one_letter_code
_entity_poly.pdbx_strand_id
1 'polypeptide(L)'
;MNDKFLECGRLWQLGPDWRGQRCGAKTRAGTPCKNPAVTGKARCRMHGGKSTGAKTAEGRAKLSALHLKHGRSTTAAKAEAKRRAQVGREIRAELRDIEREAIAGGWLAKTWKDQFE
;
A
#
# COMPACT_ATOMS: atom_id res chain seq x y z
N MET A 1 -12.51 51.24 11.07
CA MET A 1 -12.70 49.85 10.59
C MET A 1 -13.74 49.22 11.50
N ASN A 2 -14.78 48.57 10.98
CA ASN A 2 -16.00 48.31 11.76
C ASN A 2 -15.80 47.09 12.68
N ASP A 3 -15.48 47.31 13.96
CA ASP A 3 -15.16 46.25 14.93
C ASP A 3 -16.24 45.19 15.06
N LYS A 4 -17.51 45.60 14.90
CA LYS A 4 -18.68 44.73 14.87
C LYS A 4 -18.59 43.64 13.78
N PHE A 5 -17.98 43.96 12.63
CA PHE A 5 -17.78 43.01 11.54
C PHE A 5 -16.71 41.96 11.88
N LEU A 6 -15.61 42.39 12.50
CA LEU A 6 -14.55 41.49 12.97
C LEU A 6 -15.05 40.55 14.08
N GLU A 7 -15.92 41.06 14.94
CA GLU A 7 -16.51 40.32 16.06
C GLU A 7 -17.51 39.24 15.61
N CYS A 8 -18.37 39.54 14.63
CA CYS A 8 -19.23 38.53 14.00
C CYS A 8 -18.42 37.47 13.22
N GLY A 9 -17.32 37.87 12.58
CA GLY A 9 -16.43 36.98 11.84
C GLY A 9 -15.58 36.06 12.72
N ARG A 10 -15.39 36.40 13.99
CA ARG A 10 -14.53 35.66 14.95
C ARG A 10 -14.96 34.19 15.12
N LEU A 11 -16.27 33.91 15.09
CA LEU A 11 -16.82 32.55 15.16
C LEU A 11 -16.52 31.71 13.88
N TRP A 12 -16.29 32.38 12.75
CA TRP A 12 -15.96 31.75 11.47
C TRP A 12 -14.45 31.65 11.22
N GLN A 13 -13.62 32.26 12.09
CA GLN A 13 -12.18 32.12 12.03
C GLN A 13 -11.77 30.74 12.53
N LEU A 14 -11.51 29.85 11.58
CA LEU A 14 -10.96 28.53 11.84
C LEU A 14 -9.49 28.64 12.28
N GLY A 15 -9.25 29.07 13.52
CA GLY A 15 -7.92 29.23 14.12
C GLY A 15 -7.17 27.90 14.37
N PRO A 16 -5.91 27.95 14.82
CA PRO A 16 -5.11 26.76 15.12
C PRO A 16 -5.82 25.75 16.04
N ASP A 17 -6.56 26.25 17.04
CA ASP A 17 -7.22 25.46 18.08
C ASP A 17 -8.68 25.07 17.76
N TRP A 18 -9.08 25.12 16.49
CA TRP A 18 -10.43 24.71 16.10
C TRP A 18 -10.67 23.23 16.44
N ARG A 19 -11.74 22.96 17.18
CA ARG A 19 -12.10 21.62 17.70
C ARG A 19 -12.44 20.60 16.60
N GLY A 20 -12.76 21.05 15.39
CA GLY A 20 -13.15 20.15 14.29
C GLY A 20 -11.96 19.46 13.61
N GLN A 21 -12.24 18.38 12.88
CA GLN A 21 -11.20 17.65 12.17
C GLN A 21 -10.65 18.45 10.97
N ARG A 22 -9.34 18.69 10.99
CA ARG A 22 -8.60 19.29 9.86
C ARG A 22 -8.36 18.28 8.75
N CYS A 23 -8.29 18.76 7.51
CA CYS A 23 -8.03 17.91 6.35
C CYS A 23 -6.67 17.21 6.41
N GLY A 24 -5.60 17.92 6.80
CA GLY A 24 -4.25 17.36 6.93
C GLY A 24 -3.61 16.81 5.65
N ALA A 25 -4.20 17.01 4.46
CA ALA A 25 -3.57 16.60 3.20
C ALA A 25 -2.35 17.48 2.91
N LYS A 26 -1.28 16.91 2.35
CA LYS A 26 -0.09 17.67 1.96
C LYS A 26 -0.45 18.67 0.86
N THR A 27 -0.24 19.95 1.13
CA THR A 27 -0.45 21.03 0.14
C THR A 27 0.74 21.13 -0.81
N ARG A 28 0.62 21.96 -1.87
CA ARG A 28 1.73 22.24 -2.80
C ARG A 28 2.95 22.86 -2.09
N ALA A 29 2.74 23.61 -1.02
CA ALA A 29 3.79 24.19 -0.18
C ALA A 29 4.42 23.17 0.80
N GLY A 30 4.04 21.89 0.73
CA GLY A 30 4.55 20.84 1.61
C GLY A 30 3.93 20.79 3.01
N THR A 31 3.17 21.81 3.41
CA THR A 31 2.52 21.86 4.73
C THR A 31 1.16 21.14 4.75
N PRO A 32 0.68 20.67 5.92
CA PRO A 32 -0.63 20.07 6.05
C PRO A 32 -1.78 21.06 5.80
N CYS A 33 -2.83 20.62 5.13
CA CYS A 33 -4.01 21.43 4.84
C CYS A 33 -4.80 21.76 6.12
N LYS A 34 -4.95 23.05 6.39
CA LYS A 34 -5.69 23.62 7.53
C LYS A 34 -7.19 23.79 7.29
N ASN A 35 -7.70 23.48 6.09
CA ASN A 35 -9.13 23.56 5.82
C ASN A 35 -9.91 22.53 6.63
N PRO A 36 -11.17 22.83 6.98
CA PRO A 36 -12.05 21.89 7.67
C PRO A 36 -12.30 20.68 6.78
N ALA A 37 -12.26 19.48 7.36
CA ALA A 37 -12.70 18.29 6.65
C ALA A 37 -14.21 18.36 6.38
N VAL A 38 -14.66 17.69 5.31
CA VAL A 38 -16.10 17.54 5.08
C VAL A 38 -16.69 16.68 6.20
N THR A 39 -17.89 17.03 6.70
CA THR A 39 -18.55 16.28 7.79
C THR A 39 -18.57 14.78 7.50
N GLY A 40 -18.09 13.98 8.45
CA GLY A 40 -18.00 12.52 8.33
C GLY A 40 -16.92 12.01 7.35
N LYS A 41 -15.99 12.87 6.91
CA LYS A 41 -14.88 12.52 6.00
C LYS A 41 -13.55 12.99 6.57
N ALA A 42 -12.47 12.38 6.08
CA ALA A 42 -11.12 12.72 6.52
C ALA A 42 -10.52 13.96 5.84
N ARG A 43 -11.05 14.38 4.68
CA ARG A 43 -10.45 15.42 3.83
C ARG A 43 -11.43 16.56 3.53
N CYS A 44 -10.90 17.73 3.21
CA CYS A 44 -11.70 18.89 2.80
C CYS A 44 -12.20 18.75 1.35
N ARG A 45 -13.12 19.63 0.95
CA ARG A 45 -13.66 19.70 -0.42
C ARG A 45 -12.59 19.74 -1.51
N MET A 46 -11.46 20.42 -1.25
CA MET A 46 -10.38 20.61 -2.22
C MET A 46 -9.44 19.39 -2.31
N HIS A 47 -9.40 18.54 -1.28
CA HIS A 47 -8.51 17.37 -1.22
C HIS A 47 -9.32 16.06 -1.26
N GLY A 48 -10.38 16.03 -2.06
CA GLY A 48 -11.16 14.82 -2.31
C GLY A 48 -12.24 14.50 -1.26
N GLY A 49 -12.53 15.39 -0.31
CA GLY A 49 -13.59 15.19 0.68
C GLY A 49 -15.00 15.04 0.06
N LYS A 50 -15.21 15.59 -1.15
CA LYS A 50 -16.44 15.37 -1.94
C LYS A 50 -16.38 14.12 -2.83
N SER A 51 -15.21 13.51 -2.99
CA SER A 51 -15.07 12.29 -3.78
C SER A 51 -15.68 11.12 -3.01
N THR A 52 -16.53 10.36 -3.68
CA THR A 52 -17.15 9.16 -3.10
C THR A 52 -16.42 7.87 -3.50
N GLY A 53 -15.44 7.96 -4.42
CA GLY A 53 -14.80 6.80 -5.03
C GLY A 53 -15.77 5.98 -5.91
N ALA A 54 -15.26 4.92 -6.53
CA ALA A 54 -16.11 3.99 -7.26
C ALA A 54 -16.90 3.12 -6.29
N LYS A 55 -18.23 3.22 -6.32
CA LYS A 55 -19.13 2.44 -5.45
C LYS A 55 -19.55 1.09 -6.07
N THR A 56 -19.55 0.99 -7.39
CA THR A 56 -19.99 -0.22 -8.11
C THR A 56 -18.84 -1.19 -8.33
N ALA A 57 -19.14 -2.48 -8.50
CA ALA A 57 -18.15 -3.49 -8.89
C ALA A 57 -17.47 -3.12 -10.21
N GLU A 58 -18.25 -2.72 -11.21
CA GLU A 58 -17.75 -2.27 -12.51
C GLU A 58 -16.82 -1.06 -12.40
N GLY A 59 -17.18 -0.05 -11.59
CA GLY A 59 -16.36 1.13 -11.40
C GLY A 59 -15.01 0.79 -10.75
N ARG A 60 -15.02 -0.13 -9.78
CA ARG A 60 -13.78 -0.62 -9.15
C ARG A 60 -12.94 -1.43 -10.15
N ALA A 61 -13.56 -2.25 -10.99
CA ALA A 61 -12.87 -2.98 -12.05
C ALA A 61 -12.22 -2.05 -13.08
N LYS A 62 -12.95 -1.01 -13.53
CA LYS A 62 -12.42 0.03 -14.43
C LYS A 62 -11.21 0.75 -13.81
N LEU A 63 -11.30 1.17 -12.55
CA LEU A 63 -10.17 1.80 -11.84
C LEU A 63 -8.98 0.84 -11.71
N SER A 64 -9.24 -0.44 -11.39
CA SER A 64 -8.19 -1.46 -11.30
C SER A 64 -7.49 -1.66 -12.64
N ALA A 65 -8.24 -1.70 -13.74
CA ALA A 65 -7.68 -1.84 -15.09
C ALA A 65 -6.86 -0.60 -15.48
N LEU A 66 -7.36 0.61 -15.22
CA LEU A 66 -6.66 1.87 -15.52
C LEU A 66 -5.33 2.00 -14.78
N HIS A 67 -5.26 1.54 -13.52
CA HIS A 67 -4.03 1.61 -12.72
C HIS A 67 -3.11 0.38 -12.86
N LEU A 68 -3.47 -0.57 -13.72
CA LEU A 68 -2.68 -1.76 -13.97
C LEU A 68 -1.48 -1.42 -14.88
N LYS A 69 -0.28 -1.35 -14.30
CA LYS A 69 0.95 -1.05 -15.06
C LYS A 69 1.67 -2.28 -15.61
N HIS A 70 2.01 -3.24 -14.75
CA HIS A 70 2.87 -4.38 -15.09
C HIS A 70 2.29 -5.76 -14.72
N GLY A 71 1.08 -5.85 -14.16
CA GLY A 71 0.44 -7.12 -13.81
C GLY A 71 1.02 -7.89 -12.61
N ARG A 72 2.31 -7.73 -12.29
CA ARG A 72 3.03 -8.46 -11.23
C ARG A 72 2.41 -8.34 -9.83
N SER A 73 1.79 -7.20 -9.55
CA SER A 73 1.21 -6.91 -8.24
C SER A 73 -0.26 -7.31 -8.11
N THR A 74 -0.86 -7.89 -9.16
CA THR A 74 -2.22 -8.43 -9.10
C THR A 74 -2.30 -9.59 -8.11
N THR A 75 -3.49 -9.80 -7.54
CA THR A 75 -3.72 -10.91 -6.60
C THR A 75 -3.38 -12.26 -7.24
N ALA A 76 -3.77 -12.46 -8.50
CA ALA A 76 -3.47 -13.68 -9.24
C ALA A 76 -1.96 -13.89 -9.45
N ALA A 77 -1.24 -12.87 -9.91
CA ALA A 77 0.21 -12.96 -10.11
C ALA A 77 0.97 -13.23 -8.80
N LYS A 78 0.54 -12.60 -7.70
CA LYS A 78 1.11 -12.85 -6.36
C LYS A 78 0.83 -14.28 -5.88
N ALA A 79 -0.39 -14.77 -6.08
CA ALA A 79 -0.75 -16.15 -5.72
C ALA A 79 0.09 -17.16 -6.50
N GLU A 80 0.25 -16.96 -7.80
CA GLU A 80 1.08 -17.81 -8.64
C GLU A 80 2.58 -17.75 -8.25
N ALA A 81 3.09 -16.55 -7.95
CA ALA A 81 4.46 -16.41 -7.44
C ALA A 81 4.67 -17.14 -6.11
N LYS A 82 3.68 -17.07 -5.20
CA LYS A 82 3.70 -17.81 -3.92
C LYS A 82 3.69 -19.32 -4.16
N ARG A 83 2.86 -19.81 -5.10
CA ARG A 83 2.83 -21.23 -5.50
C ARG A 83 4.19 -21.68 -6.02
N ARG A 84 4.76 -20.96 -6.99
CA ARG A 84 6.09 -21.29 -7.55
C ARG A 84 7.18 -21.31 -6.49
N ALA A 85 7.15 -20.35 -5.57
CA ALA A 85 8.10 -20.31 -4.46
C ALA A 85 7.94 -21.50 -3.52
N GLN A 86 6.71 -21.96 -3.26
CA GLN A 86 6.45 -23.16 -2.45
C GLN A 86 7.01 -24.42 -3.14
N VAL A 87 6.67 -24.65 -4.40
CA VAL A 87 7.19 -25.80 -5.17
C VAL A 87 8.71 -25.78 -5.21
N GLY A 88 9.33 -24.63 -5.45
CA GLY A 88 10.78 -24.51 -5.43
C GLY A 88 11.41 -24.77 -4.06
N ARG A 89 10.70 -24.50 -2.95
CA ARG A 89 11.16 -24.86 -1.59
C ARG A 89 11.10 -26.36 -1.37
N GLU A 90 10.03 -27.02 -1.81
CA GLU A 90 9.84 -28.47 -1.73
C GLU A 90 10.94 -29.18 -2.52
N ILE A 91 11.11 -28.85 -3.80
CA ILE A 91 12.16 -29.45 -4.64
C ILE A 91 13.55 -29.30 -3.99
N ARG A 92 13.88 -28.11 -3.46
CA ARG A 92 15.16 -27.89 -2.79
C ARG A 92 15.28 -28.64 -1.46
N ALA A 93 14.18 -28.95 -0.78
CA ALA A 93 14.20 -29.77 0.43
C ALA A 93 14.51 -31.22 0.06
N GLU A 94 13.77 -31.78 -0.90
CA GLU A 94 14.01 -33.14 -1.41
C GLU A 94 15.44 -33.31 -1.92
N LEU A 95 15.95 -32.37 -2.72
CA LEU A 95 17.34 -32.43 -3.21
C LEU A 95 18.36 -32.43 -2.07
N ARG A 96 18.11 -31.68 -0.98
CA ARG A 96 18.99 -31.70 0.20
C ARG A 96 18.90 -33.02 0.96
N ASP A 97 17.74 -33.63 1.01
CA ASP A 97 17.54 -34.92 1.67
C ASP A 97 18.26 -36.03 0.90
N ILE A 98 18.11 -36.06 -0.43
CA ILE A 98 18.85 -36.96 -1.32
C ILE A 98 20.36 -36.74 -1.19
N GLU A 99 20.83 -35.49 -1.20
CA GLU A 99 22.24 -35.17 -1.03
C GLU A 99 22.77 -35.71 0.30
N ARG A 100 22.02 -35.53 1.39
CA ARG A 100 22.38 -36.04 2.72
C ARG A 100 22.48 -37.57 2.73
N GLU A 101 21.51 -38.26 2.14
CA GLU A 101 21.48 -39.73 2.08
C GLU A 101 22.63 -40.29 1.23
N ALA A 102 22.92 -39.66 0.08
CA ALA A 102 24.01 -40.07 -0.78
C ALA A 102 25.37 -39.92 -0.08
N ILE A 103 25.58 -38.83 0.66
CA ILE A 103 26.80 -38.64 1.47
C ILE A 103 26.86 -39.67 2.61
N ALA A 104 25.76 -39.90 3.33
CA ALA A 104 25.73 -40.85 4.44
C ALA A 104 25.97 -42.30 3.98
N GLY A 105 25.47 -42.67 2.80
CA GLY A 105 25.69 -43.98 2.19
C GLY A 105 27.07 -44.15 1.53
N GLY A 106 27.90 -43.10 1.50
CA GLY A 106 29.23 -43.13 0.87
C GLY A 106 29.20 -43.10 -0.67
N TRP A 107 28.04 -42.88 -1.28
CA TRP A 107 27.88 -42.76 -2.73
C TRP A 107 28.35 -41.41 -3.27
N LEU A 108 28.44 -40.40 -2.41
CA LEU A 108 28.85 -39.05 -2.75
C LEU A 108 29.85 -38.52 -1.73
N ALA A 109 30.98 -37.98 -2.20
CA ALA A 109 31.96 -37.33 -1.33
C ALA A 109 31.35 -36.05 -0.72
N LYS A 110 31.69 -35.72 0.53
CA LYS A 110 31.20 -34.49 1.18
C LYS A 110 31.63 -33.21 0.44
N THR A 111 32.76 -33.27 -0.26
CA THR A 111 33.35 -32.19 -1.07
C THR A 111 33.01 -32.32 -2.55
N TRP A 112 31.98 -33.07 -2.93
CA TRP A 112 31.63 -33.28 -4.33
C TRP A 112 31.37 -31.99 -5.12
N LYS A 113 30.98 -30.89 -4.46
CA LYS A 113 30.74 -29.60 -5.12
C LYS A 113 32.02 -28.93 -5.61
N ASP A 114 33.15 -29.24 -4.99
CA ASP A 114 34.46 -28.69 -5.32
C ASP A 114 34.91 -29.13 -6.73
N GLN A 115 34.25 -30.14 -7.33
CA GLN A 115 34.50 -30.58 -8.70
C GLN A 115 33.89 -29.66 -9.78
N PHE A 116 33.07 -28.67 -9.39
CA PHE A 116 32.41 -27.72 -10.30
C PHE A 116 32.89 -26.27 -10.14
N GLU A 117 33.86 -26.03 -9.26
CA GLU A 117 34.62 -24.77 -9.18
C GLU A 117 35.82 -24.81 -10.12
#